data_AF-A0A4Q1ZT69-F1
#
_entry.id   AF-A0A4Q1ZT69-F1
#
_cell.length_a   1.000
_cell.length_b   1.000
_cell.length_c   1.000
_cell.angle_alpha   90.00
_cell.angle_beta   90.00
_cell.angle_gamma   90.00
#
_symmetry.space_group_name_H-M   'P 1'
#
loop_
_entity.id
_entity.type
_entity.pdbx_description
1 polymer ?
#
loop_
_entity_poly.entity_id
_entity_poly.type
_entity_poly.pdbx_seq_one_letter_code
_entity_poly.pdbx_strand_id
1 'polypeptide(L)'
;MNRKQFNVQLRFIMRYAHKIYRESSLESFSESLQLSWAITRCQVYLKHTKVRGISYHQDVVRKLLGMNADDYRIDVVSETSNPYDPNAIAVVAKVKSEDNIKQLKLGYLSRAIATVASAAMDGAGALRILHSDVTGLNRPRSNLGLNLSYVVINEHT
;
A
#
# COMPACT_ATOMS: atom_id res chain seq x y z
N MET A 1 -19.66 -18.38 -21.33
CA MET A 1 -18.43 -18.57 -20.51
C MET A 1 -18.38 -20.02 -20.03
N ASN A 2 -17.30 -20.76 -20.26
CA ASN A 2 -17.20 -22.16 -19.84
C ASN A 2 -17.13 -22.25 -18.31
N ARG A 3 -17.85 -23.19 -17.68
CA ARG A 3 -17.87 -23.41 -16.22
C ARG A 3 -16.46 -23.55 -15.62
N LYS A 4 -15.51 -24.12 -16.37
CA LYS A 4 -14.09 -24.19 -15.97
C LYS A 4 -13.43 -22.81 -15.88
N GLN A 5 -13.65 -21.94 -16.87
CA GLN A 5 -13.10 -20.57 -16.89
C GLN A 5 -13.65 -19.73 -15.73
N PHE A 6 -14.95 -19.84 -15.45
CA PHE A 6 -15.58 -19.16 -14.31
C PHE A 6 -14.94 -19.57 -12.98
N ASN A 7 -14.73 -20.87 -12.75
CA ASN A 7 -14.14 -21.37 -11.52
C ASN A 7 -12.69 -20.91 -11.32
N VAL A 8 -11.92 -20.76 -12.40
CA VAL A 8 -10.55 -20.23 -12.34
C VAL A 8 -10.56 -18.75 -11.96
N GLN A 9 -11.44 -17.96 -12.57
CA GLN A 9 -11.57 -16.53 -12.25
C GLN A 9 -12.01 -16.31 -10.80
N LEU A 10 -13.02 -17.04 -10.33
CA LEU A 10 -13.50 -16.93 -8.94
C LEU A 10 -12.37 -17.25 -7.94
N ARG A 11 -11.59 -18.31 -8.20
CA ARG A 11 -10.44 -18.68 -7.36
C ARG A 11 -9.37 -17.60 -7.34
N PHE A 12 -9.08 -16.99 -8.49
CA PHE A 12 -8.12 -15.89 -8.57
C PHE A 12 -8.58 -14.69 -7.72
N ILE A 13 -9.85 -14.29 -7.88
CA ILE A 13 -10.44 -13.16 -7.16
C ILE A 13 -10.44 -13.42 -5.66
N MET A 14 -10.85 -14.60 -5.21
CA MET A 14 -10.84 -14.93 -3.78
C MET A 14 -9.43 -14.93 -3.18
N ARG A 15 -8.45 -15.51 -3.88
CA ARG A 15 -7.06 -15.51 -3.42
C ARG A 15 -6.49 -14.09 -3.34
N TYR A 16 -6.81 -13.26 -4.33
CA TYR A 16 -6.31 -11.88 -4.37
C TYR A 16 -7.01 -11.00 -3.33
N ALA A 17 -8.32 -11.14 -3.13
CA ALA A 17 -9.06 -10.52 -2.04
C ALA A 17 -8.47 -10.87 -0.66
N HIS A 18 -8.14 -12.15 -0.43
CA HIS A 18 -7.51 -12.58 0.82
C HIS A 18 -6.11 -11.98 1.01
N LYS A 19 -5.33 -11.83 -0.07
CA LYS A 19 -4.05 -11.14 -0.02
C LYS A 19 -4.23 -9.67 0.37
N ILE A 20 -5.12 -8.96 -0.32
CA ILE A 20 -5.45 -7.55 -0.03
C ILE A 20 -5.90 -7.41 1.43
N TYR A 21 -6.81 -8.26 1.89
CA TYR A 21 -7.35 -8.19 3.25
C TYR A 21 -6.27 -8.29 4.33
N ARG A 22 -5.25 -9.13 4.12
CA ARG A 22 -4.15 -9.30 5.07
C ARG A 22 -3.18 -8.14 5.08
N GLU A 23 -2.88 -7.59 3.90
CA GLU A 23 -1.75 -6.68 3.71
C GLU A 23 -2.14 -5.20 3.62
N SER A 24 -3.40 -4.91 3.32
CA SER A 24 -3.89 -3.53 3.16
C SER A 24 -4.44 -2.93 4.45
N SER A 25 -4.69 -1.62 4.41
CA SER A 25 -5.40 -0.88 5.45
C SER A 25 -6.93 -0.99 5.38
N LEU A 26 -7.49 -1.83 4.49
CA LEU A 26 -8.94 -2.03 4.41
C LEU A 26 -9.49 -2.69 5.68
N GLU A 27 -10.70 -2.28 6.07
CA GLU A 27 -11.30 -2.68 7.35
C GLU A 27 -11.99 -4.03 7.25
N SER A 28 -12.47 -4.40 6.06
CA SER A 28 -13.23 -5.64 5.86
C SER A 28 -12.76 -6.49 4.67
N PHE A 29 -13.01 -7.80 4.79
CA PHE A 29 -12.81 -8.73 3.68
C PHE A 29 -13.77 -8.44 2.52
N SER A 30 -14.96 -7.91 2.81
CA SER A 30 -15.95 -7.51 1.79
C SER A 30 -15.40 -6.43 0.86
N GLU A 31 -14.81 -5.37 1.41
CA GLU A 31 -14.14 -4.32 0.63
C GLU A 31 -12.99 -4.89 -0.20
N SER A 32 -12.20 -5.79 0.39
CA SER A 32 -11.09 -6.44 -0.30
C SER A 32 -11.58 -7.29 -1.50
N LEU A 33 -12.74 -7.94 -1.36
CA LEU A 33 -13.38 -8.70 -2.44
C LEU A 33 -13.93 -7.79 -3.54
N GLN A 34 -14.62 -6.72 -3.18
CA GLN A 34 -15.11 -5.72 -4.12
C GLN A 34 -13.95 -5.10 -4.92
N LEU A 35 -12.87 -4.73 -4.23
CA LEU A 35 -11.69 -4.16 -4.87
C LEU A 35 -10.98 -5.19 -5.78
N SER A 36 -10.82 -6.43 -5.31
CA SER A 36 -10.26 -7.50 -6.13
C SER A 36 -11.09 -7.76 -7.40
N TRP A 37 -12.42 -7.69 -7.28
CA TRP A 37 -13.33 -7.81 -8.42
C TRP A 37 -13.16 -6.63 -9.39
N ALA A 38 -13.17 -5.40 -8.88
CA ALA A 38 -12.98 -4.18 -9.68
C ALA A 38 -11.63 -4.17 -10.42
N ILE A 39 -10.55 -4.62 -9.78
CA ILE A 39 -9.22 -4.77 -10.41
C ILE A 39 -9.29 -5.81 -11.53
N THR A 40 -9.89 -6.98 -11.28
CA THR A 40 -10.00 -8.06 -12.28
C THR A 40 -10.83 -7.63 -13.50
N ARG A 41 -11.78 -6.72 -13.29
CA ARG A 41 -12.64 -6.14 -14.35
C ARG A 41 -12.04 -4.90 -15.00
N CYS A 42 -10.81 -4.51 -14.64
CA CYS A 42 -10.14 -3.29 -15.12
C CYS A 42 -10.93 -2.00 -14.84
N GLN A 43 -11.80 -2.00 -13.82
CA GLN A 43 -12.50 -0.80 -13.36
C GLN A 43 -11.59 0.06 -12.46
N VAL A 44 -10.70 -0.59 -11.73
CA VAL A 44 -9.65 0.05 -10.93
C VAL A 44 -8.29 -0.47 -11.39
N TYR A 45 -7.36 0.44 -11.62
CA TYR A 45 -6.02 0.08 -12.10
C TYR A 45 -5.06 -0.11 -10.94
N LEU A 46 -4.52 -1.33 -10.84
CA LEU A 46 -3.40 -1.62 -9.95
C LEU A 46 -2.14 -0.93 -10.48
N LYS A 47 -1.50 -0.13 -9.63
CA LYS A 47 -0.27 0.59 -9.94
C LYS A 47 0.85 0.14 -9.02
N HIS A 48 2.09 0.32 -9.47
CA HIS A 48 3.29 -0.03 -8.71
C HIS A 48 4.21 1.17 -8.58
N THR A 49 4.85 1.31 -7.42
CA THR A 49 5.81 2.38 -7.17
C THR A 49 6.89 1.94 -6.19
N LYS A 50 7.98 2.71 -6.14
CA LYS A 50 9.05 2.56 -5.16
C LYS A 50 9.01 3.72 -4.18
N VAL A 51 9.13 3.42 -2.89
CA VAL A 51 9.24 4.41 -1.83
C VAL A 51 10.54 5.20 -1.98
N ARG A 52 10.44 6.52 -1.95
CA ARG A 52 11.56 7.47 -2.03
C ARG A 52 12.01 7.88 -0.62
N GLY A 53 13.29 8.22 -0.48
CA GLY A 53 13.86 8.61 0.83
C GLY A 53 14.14 7.45 1.79
N ILE A 54 13.91 6.21 1.36
CA ILE A 54 14.07 5.03 2.23
C ILE A 54 15.50 4.80 2.74
N SER A 55 16.50 5.35 2.05
CA SER A 55 17.89 5.32 2.48
C SER A 55 18.11 6.00 3.84
N TYR A 56 17.25 6.95 4.22
CA TYR A 56 17.31 7.64 5.52
C TYR A 56 16.59 6.89 6.64
N HIS A 57 15.87 5.81 6.33
CA HIS A 57 15.03 5.05 7.27
C HIS A 57 15.36 3.54 7.24
N GLN A 58 16.62 3.19 6.95
CA GLN A 58 17.07 1.80 6.77
C GLN A 58 16.95 0.96 8.04
N ASP A 59 17.16 1.57 9.20
CA ASP A 59 16.95 0.98 10.52
C ASP A 59 15.49 0.56 10.73
N VAL A 60 14.54 1.44 10.36
CA VAL A 60 13.10 1.16 10.45
C VAL A 60 12.72 -0.01 9.54
N VAL A 61 13.18 0.00 8.29
CA VAL A 61 12.88 -1.09 7.33
C VAL A 61 13.43 -2.43 7.84
N ARG A 62 14.66 -2.44 8.38
CA ARG A 62 15.24 -3.66 8.96
C ARG A 62 14.48 -4.14 10.18
N LYS A 63 13.98 -3.22 11.01
CA LYS A 63 13.12 -3.58 12.15
C LYS A 63 11.85 -4.29 11.66
N LEU A 64 11.17 -3.74 10.65
CA LEU A 64 9.95 -4.33 10.10
C LEU A 64 10.17 -5.72 9.48
N LEU A 65 11.34 -5.97 8.87
CA LEU A 65 11.69 -7.31 8.36
C LEU A 65 11.76 -8.38 9.46
N GLY A 66 12.07 -7.99 10.69
CA GLY A 66 12.09 -8.90 11.84
C GLY A 66 10.73 -9.08 12.52
N MET A 67 9.70 -8.33 12.09
CA MET A 67 8.36 -8.39 12.69
C MET A 67 7.46 -9.36 11.93
N ASN A 68 6.44 -9.89 12.61
CA ASN A 68 5.39 -10.63 11.93
C ASN A 68 4.59 -9.68 11.04
N ALA A 69 4.18 -10.14 9.86
CA ALA A 69 3.40 -9.36 8.92
C ALA A 69 2.03 -8.94 9.48
N ASP A 70 1.51 -9.66 10.48
CA ASP A 70 0.23 -9.31 11.14
C ASP A 70 0.37 -8.21 12.21
N ASP A 71 1.60 -7.85 12.58
CA ASP A 71 1.94 -6.86 13.62
C ASP A 71 2.10 -5.44 13.06
N TYR A 72 2.23 -5.30 11.75
CA TYR A 72 2.34 -3.99 11.12
C TYR A 72 1.62 -3.93 9.77
N ARG A 73 1.25 -2.73 9.35
CA ARG A 73 0.69 -2.46 8.03
C ARG A 73 1.35 -1.24 7.43
N ILE A 74 1.54 -1.25 6.11
CA ILE A 74 2.04 -0.09 5.38
C ILE A 74 0.84 0.75 4.93
N ASP A 75 0.92 2.06 5.19
CA ASP A 75 -0.13 3.01 4.84
C ASP A 75 0.50 4.32 4.34
N VAL A 76 -0.36 5.24 3.92
CA VAL A 76 0.06 6.58 3.51
C VAL A 76 -0.65 7.67 4.30
N VAL A 77 0.02 8.79 4.49
CA VAL A 77 -0.51 9.96 5.19
C VAL A 77 -0.14 11.20 4.39
N SER A 78 -1.12 12.08 4.15
CA SER A 78 -0.88 13.39 3.54
C SER A 78 -0.15 14.29 4.54
N GLU A 79 0.95 14.92 4.10
CA GLU A 79 1.79 15.82 4.90
C GLU A 79 1.73 17.22 4.28
N THR A 80 0.56 17.86 4.34
CA THR A 80 0.29 19.18 3.72
C THR A 80 1.16 20.31 4.28
N SER A 81 1.73 20.13 5.47
CA SER A 81 2.67 21.05 6.11
C SER A 81 4.13 20.88 5.65
N ASN A 82 4.40 20.00 4.67
CA ASN A 82 5.75 19.78 4.18
C ASN A 82 6.30 21.03 3.45
N PRO A 83 7.50 21.53 3.83
CA PRO A 83 8.03 22.78 3.28
C PRO A 83 8.53 22.68 1.83
N TYR A 84 8.71 21.46 1.29
CA TYR A 84 9.27 21.24 -0.04
C TYR A 84 8.22 20.86 -1.10
N ASP A 85 7.14 20.20 -0.69
CA ASP A 85 6.06 19.78 -1.57
C ASP A 85 4.72 19.77 -0.81
N PRO A 86 3.78 20.67 -1.10
CA PRO A 86 2.49 20.73 -0.39
C PRO A 86 1.63 19.48 -0.64
N ASN A 87 1.91 18.72 -1.70
CA ASN A 87 1.22 17.45 -2.01
C ASN A 87 1.97 16.24 -1.43
N ALA A 88 2.93 16.44 -0.53
CA ALA A 88 3.77 15.34 -0.03
C ALA A 88 2.90 14.26 0.63
N ILE A 89 3.12 13.01 0.21
CA ILE A 89 2.49 11.84 0.82
C ILE A 89 3.57 10.97 1.43
N ALA A 90 3.58 10.92 2.75
CA ALA A 90 4.47 10.09 3.53
C ALA A 90 3.99 8.64 3.49
N VAL A 91 4.93 7.71 3.28
CA VAL A 91 4.70 6.28 3.48
C VAL A 91 5.08 5.93 4.91
N VAL A 92 4.16 5.32 5.64
CA VAL A 92 4.32 4.99 7.06
C VAL A 92 4.05 3.51 7.31
N ALA A 93 4.73 2.93 8.29
CA ALA A 93 4.32 1.67 8.90
C ALA A 93 3.51 1.97 10.16
N LYS A 94 2.28 1.46 10.22
CA LYS A 94 1.44 1.43 11.41
C LYS A 94 1.69 0.12 12.13
N VAL A 95 2.43 0.18 13.23
CA VAL A 95 2.83 -0.98 14.03
C VAL A 95 1.91 -1.10 15.24
N LYS A 96 1.35 -2.29 15.47
CA LYS A 96 0.60 -2.60 16.70
C LYS A 96 1.58 -2.66 17.88
N SER A 97 1.32 -1.87 18.91
CA SER A 97 1.98 -1.96 20.21
C SER A 97 0.90 -2.21 21.27
N GLU A 98 1.29 -2.79 22.41
CA GLU A 98 0.41 -3.24 23.50
C GLU A 98 -0.72 -2.26 23.85
N ASP A 99 -0.45 -0.95 23.82
CA ASP A 99 -1.46 0.08 24.15
C ASP A 99 -1.78 1.06 23.00
N ASN A 100 -1.04 1.05 21.89
CA ASN A 100 -1.16 2.09 20.85
C ASN A 100 -0.67 1.66 19.46
N ILE A 101 -1.20 2.29 18.41
CA ILE A 101 -0.67 2.17 17.05
C ILE A 101 0.46 3.19 16.87
N LYS A 102 1.70 2.72 16.72
CA LYS A 102 2.85 3.58 16.45
C LYS A 102 3.01 3.76 14.94
N GLN A 103 3.09 5.01 14.48
CA GLN A 103 3.41 5.32 13.08
C GLN A 103 4.92 5.56 12.93
N LEU A 104 5.55 4.82 12.03
CA LEU A 104 6.97 4.95 11.70
C LEU A 104 7.11 5.37 10.23
N LYS A 105 7.74 6.51 9.98
CA LYS A 105 7.95 7.01 8.62
C LYS A 105 9.00 6.17 7.89
N LEU A 106 8.68 5.77 6.67
CA LEU A 106 9.55 4.96 5.80
C LEU A 106 10.08 5.76 4.62
N GLY A 107 9.44 6.88 4.30
CA GLY A 107 9.81 7.74 3.19
C GLY A 107 8.57 8.38 2.58
N TYR A 108 8.60 8.57 1.27
CA TYR A 108 7.58 9.28 0.51
C TYR A 108 7.21 8.57 -0.78
N LEU A 109 6.00 8.83 -1.28
CA LEU A 109 5.71 8.60 -2.69
C LEU A 109 6.52 9.57 -3.56
N SER A 110 6.78 9.21 -4.82
CA SER A 110 7.37 10.16 -5.76
C SER A 110 6.42 11.33 -5.99
N ARG A 111 6.97 12.54 -6.18
CA ARG A 111 6.21 13.78 -6.42
C ARG A 111 5.06 13.62 -7.43
N ALA A 112 5.33 13.02 -8.59
CA ALA A 112 4.31 12.80 -9.63
C ALA A 112 3.11 11.97 -9.15
N ILE A 113 3.35 10.94 -8.33
CA ILE A 113 2.28 10.13 -7.74
C ILE A 113 1.59 10.90 -6.62
N ALA A 114 2.38 11.58 -5.78
CA ALA A 114 1.88 12.34 -4.65
C ALA A 114 0.90 13.45 -5.09
N THR A 115 1.18 14.14 -6.20
CA THR A 115 0.25 15.13 -6.80
C THR A 115 -1.10 14.52 -7.17
N VAL A 116 -1.11 13.38 -7.87
CA VAL A 116 -2.37 12.71 -8.28
C VAL A 116 -3.12 12.16 -7.07
N ALA A 117 -2.39 11.58 -6.13
CA ALA A 117 -2.97 10.96 -4.95
C ALA A 117 -3.48 11.99 -3.94
N SER A 118 -2.81 13.13 -3.78
CA SER A 118 -3.26 14.23 -2.91
C SER A 118 -4.59 14.76 -3.43
N ALA A 119 -4.70 15.05 -4.72
CA ALA A 119 -5.96 15.48 -5.32
C ALA A 119 -7.11 14.48 -5.11
N ALA A 120 -6.84 13.18 -5.19
CA ALA A 120 -7.83 12.14 -4.90
C ALA A 120 -8.21 12.10 -3.41
N MET A 121 -7.23 12.24 -2.50
CA MET A 121 -7.45 12.26 -1.05
C MET A 121 -8.19 13.52 -0.59
N ASP A 122 -7.95 14.66 -1.24
CA ASP A 122 -8.67 15.91 -0.98
C ASP A 122 -10.13 15.83 -1.48
N GLY A 123 -10.35 15.11 -2.58
CA GLY A 123 -11.67 14.90 -3.19
C GLY A 123 -12.31 13.58 -2.79
N ALA A 124 -12.61 13.37 -1.51
CA ALA A 124 -13.31 12.20 -0.91
C ALA A 124 -12.79 10.79 -1.25
N GLY A 125 -11.88 10.66 -2.21
CA GLY A 125 -11.24 9.44 -2.63
C GLY A 125 -10.10 9.04 -1.70
N ALA A 126 -9.35 8.04 -2.14
CA ALA A 126 -8.28 7.49 -1.36
C ALA A 126 -7.18 6.87 -2.22
N LEU A 127 -5.95 6.94 -1.72
CA LEU A 127 -4.89 6.02 -2.12
C LEU A 127 -4.85 4.87 -1.11
N ARG A 128 -4.92 3.63 -1.61
CA ARG A 128 -4.83 2.42 -0.79
C ARG A 128 -3.62 1.60 -1.19
N ILE A 129 -2.77 1.28 -0.22
CA ILE A 129 -1.68 0.32 -0.38
C ILE A 129 -2.25 -1.09 -0.25
N LEU A 130 -2.02 -1.93 -1.27
CA LEU A 130 -2.56 -3.29 -1.34
C LEU A 130 -1.52 -4.36 -1.04
N HIS A 131 -0.26 -4.07 -1.35
CA HIS A 131 0.86 -4.95 -1.11
C HIS A 131 2.13 -4.12 -0.98
N SER A 132 3.05 -4.59 -0.15
CA SER A 132 4.38 -4.02 -0.02
C SER A 132 5.43 -5.12 -0.01
N ASP A 133 6.57 -4.87 -0.66
CA ASP A 133 7.66 -5.84 -0.75
C ASP A 133 9.01 -5.17 -0.52
N VAL A 134 9.83 -5.79 0.34
CA VAL A 134 11.16 -5.29 0.67
C VAL A 134 12.17 -5.91 -0.29
N THR A 135 12.94 -5.07 -0.96
CA THR A 135 13.93 -5.47 -1.95
C THR A 135 15.36 -5.24 -1.46
N GLY A 136 16.33 -5.92 -2.07
CA GLY A 136 17.74 -5.80 -1.70
C GLY A 136 18.18 -6.69 -0.55
N LEU A 137 17.45 -7.78 -0.28
CA LEU A 137 17.77 -8.77 0.76
C LEU A 137 18.97 -9.68 0.41
N ASN A 138 19.34 -9.75 -0.86
CA ASN A 138 20.32 -10.72 -1.37
C ASN A 138 21.78 -10.43 -0.99
N ARG A 139 22.07 -9.31 -0.31
CA ARG A 139 23.43 -8.98 0.13
C ARG A 139 23.42 -8.51 1.59
N PRO A 140 24.34 -9.03 2.43
CA PRO A 140 24.53 -8.47 3.77
C PRO A 140 24.90 -6.98 3.66
N ARG A 141 24.26 -6.14 4.48
CA ARG A 141 24.51 -4.69 4.56
C ARG A 141 24.17 -3.86 3.32
N SER A 142 23.46 -4.40 2.32
CA SER A 142 22.93 -3.54 1.26
C SER A 142 21.82 -2.62 1.78
N ASN A 143 21.64 -1.51 1.06
CA ASN A 143 20.46 -0.67 1.24
C ASN A 143 19.23 -1.43 0.75
N LEU A 144 18.22 -1.46 1.61
CA LEU A 144 16.93 -2.04 1.34
C LEU A 144 16.05 -1.02 0.60
N GLY A 145 15.27 -1.53 -0.35
CA GLY A 145 14.18 -0.78 -0.98
C GLY A 145 12.83 -1.27 -0.50
N LEU A 146 11.79 -0.47 -0.73
CA LEU A 146 10.40 -0.86 -0.51
C LEU A 146 9.60 -0.52 -1.76
N ASN A 147 8.98 -1.55 -2.32
CA ASN A 147 8.06 -1.44 -3.44
C ASN A 147 6.63 -1.55 -2.92
N LEU A 148 5.73 -0.77 -3.49
CA LEU A 148 4.32 -0.73 -3.14
C LEU A 148 3.49 -1.05 -4.38
N SER A 149 2.43 -1.84 -4.18
CA SER A 149 1.31 -1.94 -5.11
C SER A 149 0.14 -1.20 -4.50
N TYR A 150 -0.50 -0.33 -5.28
CA TYR A 150 -1.53 0.57 -4.78
C TYR A 150 -2.61 0.81 -5.82
N VAL A 151 -3.73 1.34 -5.34
CA VAL A 151 -4.82 1.86 -6.17
C VAL A 151 -5.16 3.27 -5.74
N VAL A 152 -5.66 4.06 -6.68
CA VAL A 152 -6.29 5.35 -6.40
C VAL A 152 -7.77 5.19 -6.71
N ILE A 153 -8.60 5.41 -5.70
CA ILE A 153 -10.04 5.33 -5.76
C ILE A 153 -10.55 6.77 -5.70
N ASN A 154 -11.36 7.17 -6.67
CA ASN A 154 -12.05 8.46 -6.65
C ASN A 154 -13.51 8.16 -6.31
N GLU A 155 -14.12 8.85 -5.34
CA GLU A 155 -15.54 8.65 -5.01
C GLU A 155 -16.51 9.29 -6.02
N HIS A 156 -15.98 9.90 -7.09
CA HIS A 156 -16.80 10.46 -8.16
C HIS A 156 -17.01 9.45 -9.31
N THR A 157 -17.92 8.49 -9.08
CA THR A 157 -18.78 7.88 -10.12
C THR A 157 -20.03 7.29 -9.49
#